data_AF-A0AAV2S567-F1
#
_entry.id   AF-A0AAV2S567-F1
#
_cell.length_a   1.000
_cell.length_b   1.000
_cell.length_c   1.000
_cell.angle_alpha   90.00
_cell.angle_beta   90.00
_cell.angle_gamma   90.00
#
_symmetry.space_group_name_H-M   'P 1'
#
loop_
_entity.id
_entity.type
_entity.pdbx_description
1 polymer ?
#
loop_
_entity_poly.entity_id
_entity_poly.type
_entity_poly.pdbx_seq_one_letter_code
_entity_poly.pdbx_strand_id
1 'polypeptide(L)'
;VGASSQTFVWRQISGGGLTGYYALAQFHFHWGCKKNRGSEHTVDGTRYAMELHLVHYNTIYGNLSEALKYEDGLAVLGIFFDVGAENAALKPITDSLPGVVAPETEKEIGFNVE
;
A
#
# COMPACT_ATOMS: atom_id res chain seq x y z
N VAL A 1 -29.20 1.46 -25.01
CA VAL A 1 -28.89 1.88 -23.63
C VAL A 1 -27.69 1.06 -23.19
N GLY A 2 -26.49 1.61 -23.36
CA GLY A 2 -25.24 0.87 -23.16
C GLY A 2 -24.88 0.87 -21.69
N ALA A 3 -24.90 -0.31 -21.07
CA ALA A 3 -24.20 -0.51 -19.81
C ALA A 3 -22.70 -0.59 -20.14
N SER A 4 -21.96 0.48 -19.86
CA SER A 4 -20.51 0.38 -19.74
C SER A 4 -20.24 -0.56 -18.57
N SER A 5 -19.76 -1.77 -18.85
CA SER A 5 -19.24 -2.66 -17.82
C SER A 5 -18.09 -1.91 -17.14
N GLN A 6 -18.30 -1.38 -15.94
CA GLN A 6 -17.19 -1.00 -15.07
C GLN A 6 -16.47 -2.29 -14.73
N THR A 7 -15.38 -2.58 -15.44
CA THR A 7 -14.42 -3.59 -15.00
C THR A 7 -13.85 -3.08 -13.69
N PHE A 8 -14.25 -3.71 -12.58
CA PHE A 8 -13.69 -3.43 -11.28
C PHE A 8 -12.23 -3.89 -11.29
N VAL A 9 -11.30 -2.97 -11.48
CA VAL A 9 -9.87 -3.28 -11.42
C VAL A 9 -9.48 -3.27 -9.94
N TRP A 10 -9.32 -4.45 -9.34
CA TRP A 10 -9.02 -4.66 -7.91
C TRP A 10 -7.77 -3.94 -7.36
N ARG A 11 -7.02 -3.27 -8.24
CA ARG A 11 -5.78 -2.54 -7.96
C ARG A 11 -5.94 -1.04 -8.21
N GLN A 12 -7.16 -0.53 -8.23
CA GLN A 12 -7.42 0.90 -8.42
C GLN A 12 -8.26 1.48 -7.29
N ILE A 13 -7.98 2.73 -6.95
CA ILE A 13 -8.77 3.55 -6.03
C ILE A 13 -9.30 4.79 -6.75
N SER A 14 -10.44 5.30 -6.28
CA SER A 14 -11.06 6.54 -6.75
C SER A 14 -12.00 7.10 -5.67
N GLY A 15 -12.48 8.33 -5.84
CA GLY A 15 -13.29 9.02 -4.83
C GLY A 15 -12.46 9.60 -3.68
N GLY A 16 -13.05 9.88 -2.53
CA GLY A 16 -12.32 10.33 -1.32
C GLY A 16 -11.53 11.65 -1.46
N GLY A 17 -11.81 12.46 -2.49
CA GLY A 17 -11.05 13.67 -2.83
C GLY A 17 -10.08 13.51 -4.01
N LEU A 18 -9.96 12.30 -4.58
CA LEU A 18 -9.15 12.05 -5.78
C LEU A 18 -9.84 12.55 -7.04
N THR A 19 -9.06 13.08 -7.98
CA THR A 19 -9.54 13.65 -9.25
C THR A 19 -9.85 12.60 -10.32
N GLY A 20 -9.53 11.33 -10.08
CA GLY A 20 -9.69 10.25 -11.04
C GLY A 20 -9.37 8.88 -10.45
N TYR A 21 -8.95 7.96 -11.33
CA TYR A 21 -8.53 6.62 -10.93
C TYR A 21 -7.02 6.56 -10.71
N TYR A 22 -6.61 5.95 -9.61
CA TYR A 22 -5.22 5.76 -9.25
C TYR A 22 -4.92 4.27 -9.15
N ALA A 23 -3.88 3.79 -9.85
CA ALA A 23 -3.52 2.37 -9.87
C ALA A 23 -2.39 2.06 -8.89
N LEU A 24 -2.52 0.95 -8.16
CA LEU A 24 -1.52 0.46 -7.20
C LEU A 24 -0.22 0.12 -7.92
N ALA A 25 0.88 0.74 -7.50
CA ALA A 25 2.21 0.46 -8.01
C ALA A 25 3.00 -0.46 -7.09
N GLN A 26 2.95 -0.18 -5.78
CA GLN A 26 3.73 -0.88 -4.77
C GLN A 26 3.08 -0.71 -3.39
N PHE A 27 3.58 -1.47 -2.43
CA PHE A 27 3.40 -1.14 -1.03
C PHE A 27 4.69 -1.37 -0.25
N HIS A 28 4.80 -0.72 0.90
CA HIS A 28 5.91 -0.90 1.84
C HIS A 28 5.46 -0.59 3.27
N PHE A 29 6.22 -1.10 4.24
CA PHE A 29 5.95 -0.88 5.66
C PHE A 29 7.03 -0.01 6.28
N HIS A 30 6.62 0.80 7.26
CA HIS A 30 7.47 1.54 8.18
C HIS A 30 7.25 1.01 9.57
N TRP A 31 8.33 0.64 10.28
CA TRP A 31 8.26 0.14 11.65
C TRP A 31 9.43 0.64 12.47
N GLY A 32 9.28 0.61 13.80
CA GLY A 32 10.29 1.08 14.74
C GLY A 32 10.90 -0.05 15.57
N CYS A 33 11.89 0.32 16.38
CA CYS A 33 12.53 -0.62 17.32
C CYS A 33 11.66 -0.96 18.54
N LYS A 34 10.52 -0.28 18.72
CA LYS A 34 9.59 -0.47 19.84
C LYS A 34 8.15 -0.49 19.34
N LYS A 35 7.32 -1.25 20.07
CA LYS A 35 5.89 -1.49 19.77
C LYS A 35 5.02 -0.23 19.75
N ASN A 36 5.49 0.89 20.31
CA ASN A 36 4.73 2.14 20.43
C ASN A 36 5.36 3.31 19.66
N ARG A 37 6.26 3.04 18.71
CA ARG A 37 6.97 4.09 17.96
C ARG A 37 7.47 3.58 16.61
N GLY A 38 6.56 3.19 15.73
CA GLY A 38 6.91 2.76 14.37
C GLY A 38 6.18 3.46 13.24
N SER A 39 4.96 3.95 13.45
CA SER A 39 4.27 4.76 12.43
C SER A 39 4.98 6.09 12.17
N GLU A 40 4.94 6.55 10.93
CA GLU A 40 5.44 7.87 10.53
C GLU A 40 4.47 8.95 10.98
N HIS A 41 3.20 8.79 10.64
CA HIS A 41 2.11 9.65 11.07
C HIS A 41 1.71 9.38 12.53
N THR A 42 1.04 10.37 13.13
CA THR A 42 0.51 10.33 14.49
C THR A 42 -0.96 10.74 14.50
N VAL A 43 -1.76 10.14 15.37
CA VAL A 43 -3.13 10.59 15.65
C VAL A 43 -3.15 11.12 17.09
N ASP A 44 -3.46 12.41 17.26
CA ASP A 44 -3.45 13.09 18.56
C ASP A 44 -2.14 12.90 19.34
N GLY A 45 -1.01 12.93 18.62
CA GLY A 45 0.33 12.71 19.19
C GLY A 45 0.69 11.25 19.48
N THR A 46 -0.26 10.31 19.31
CA THR A 46 -0.03 8.87 19.49
C THR A 46 0.60 8.26 18.23
N ARG A 47 1.64 7.45 18.42
CA ARG A 47 2.27 6.63 17.37
C ARG A 47 1.85 5.17 17.50
N TYR A 48 1.71 4.52 16.36
CA TYR A 48 1.38 3.10 16.23
C TYR A 48 2.64 2.25 16.02
N ALA A 49 2.48 0.92 16.06
CA ALA A 49 3.60 -0.02 15.98
C ALA A 49 4.24 -0.07 14.59
N MET A 50 3.43 0.08 13.54
CA MET A 50 3.85 0.05 12.14
C MET A 50 2.85 0.85 11.29
N GLU A 51 3.28 1.30 10.12
CA GLU A 51 2.45 1.96 9.12
C GLU A 51 2.71 1.34 7.74
N LEU A 52 1.65 0.92 7.05
CA LEU A 52 1.70 0.45 5.67
C LEU A 52 1.34 1.59 4.73
N HIS A 53 2.16 1.77 3.70
CA HIS A 53 1.86 2.64 2.58
C HIS A 53 1.49 1.80 1.36
N LEU A 54 0.27 1.96 0.85
CA LEU A 54 -0.14 1.48 -0.47
C LEU A 54 -0.04 2.64 -1.46
N VAL A 55 0.98 2.62 -2.33
CA VAL A 55 1.28 3.73 -3.24
C VAL A 55 0.60 3.52 -4.58
N HIS A 56 -0.23 4.49 -4.97
CA HIS A 56 -0.95 4.50 -6.23
C HIS A 56 -0.53 5.71 -7.08
N TYR A 57 -0.54 5.54 -8.42
CA TYR A 57 -0.28 6.63 -9.36
C TYR A 57 -1.54 6.99 -10.14
N ASN A 58 -1.72 8.27 -10.46
CA ASN A 58 -2.82 8.76 -11.26
C ASN A 58 -2.72 8.18 -12.69
N THR A 59 -3.74 7.44 -13.08
CA THR A 59 -3.74 6.67 -14.34
C THR A 59 -3.67 7.54 -15.59
N ILE A 60 -3.99 8.83 -15.49
CA ILE A 60 -3.89 9.78 -16.62
C ILE A 60 -2.45 9.97 -17.11
N TYR A 61 -1.44 9.73 -16.26
CA TYR A 61 -0.02 9.83 -16.61
C TYR A 61 0.56 8.53 -17.17
N GLY A 62 -0.25 7.46 -17.24
CA GLY A 62 0.10 6.19 -17.86
C GLY A 62 1.05 5.27 -17.06
N ASN A 63 1.98 5.82 -16.27
CA ASN A 63 2.86 5.02 -15.39
C ASN A 63 3.36 5.82 -14.18
N LEU A 64 3.90 5.11 -13.18
CA LEU A 64 4.42 5.71 -11.95
C LEU A 64 5.53 6.74 -12.21
N SER A 65 6.47 6.46 -13.11
CA SER A 65 7.62 7.35 -13.36
C SER A 65 7.21 8.69 -13.98
N GLU A 66 6.16 8.69 -14.81
CA GLU A 66 5.62 9.92 -15.37
C GLU A 66 4.79 10.67 -14.32
N ALA A 67 3.95 9.96 -13.58
CA ALA A 67 3.10 10.54 -12.55
C ALA A 67 3.88 11.30 -11.47
N LEU A 68 5.07 10.81 -11.09
CA LEU A 68 5.96 11.46 -10.11
C LEU A 68 6.35 12.92 -10.45
N LYS A 69 6.13 13.36 -11.69
CA LYS A 69 6.44 14.73 -12.15
C LYS A 69 5.31 15.73 -11.86
N TYR A 70 4.17 15.27 -11.35
CA TYR A 70 2.95 16.06 -11.17
C TYR A 70 2.49 16.03 -9.71
N GLU A 71 1.93 17.14 -9.23
CA GLU A 71 1.50 17.30 -7.83
C GLU A 71 0.36 16.34 -7.44
N ASP A 72 -0.55 16.06 -8.36
CA ASP A 72 -1.64 15.09 -8.21
C ASP A 72 -1.27 13.70 -8.75
N GLY A 73 0.03 13.46 -8.98
CA GLY A 73 0.54 12.24 -9.57
C GLY A 73 0.38 11.00 -8.70
N LEU A 74 0.37 11.15 -7.37
CA LEU A 74 0.30 10.04 -6.43
C LEU A 74 -0.86 10.17 -5.44
N ALA A 75 -1.37 9.01 -5.03
CA ALA A 75 -2.22 8.87 -3.85
C ALA A 75 -1.67 7.72 -3.00
N VAL A 76 -1.44 7.96 -1.71
CA VAL A 76 -0.92 6.96 -0.77
C VAL A 76 -1.96 6.69 0.30
N LEU A 77 -2.40 5.43 0.41
CA LEU A 77 -3.23 5.00 1.53
C LEU A 77 -2.31 4.56 2.68
N GLY A 78 -2.32 5.33 3.77
CA GLY A 78 -1.64 5.00 5.02
C GLY A 78 -2.53 4.16 5.94
N ILE A 79 -2.03 3.02 6.41
CA ILE A 79 -2.75 2.11 7.31
C ILE A 79 -1.90 1.86 8.56
N PHE A 80 -2.43 2.25 9.71
CA PHE A 80 -1.78 1.99 11.00
C PHE A 80 -1.97 0.54 11.46
N PHE A 81 -0.94 0.01 12.11
CA PHE A 81 -0.96 -1.30 12.77
C PHE A 81 -0.68 -1.15 14.26
N ASP A 82 -1.51 -1.77 15.08
CA ASP A 82 -1.27 -1.95 16.50
C ASP A 82 -0.93 -3.41 16.82
N VAL A 83 -0.28 -3.64 17.95
CA VAL A 83 0.08 -5.00 18.39
C VAL A 83 -1.14 -5.67 19.01
N GLY A 84 -1.53 -6.80 18.43
CA GLY A 84 -2.67 -7.58 18.89
C GLY A 84 -2.61 -9.04 18.44
N ALA A 85 -3.78 -9.60 18.13
CA ALA A 85 -3.87 -10.94 17.54
C ALA A 85 -3.17 -10.99 16.17
N GLU A 86 -2.75 -12.19 15.76
CA GLU A 86 -2.15 -12.43 14.45
C GLU A 86 -3.11 -12.03 13.33
N ASN A 87 -2.58 -11.33 12.32
CA ASN A 87 -3.32 -10.99 11.12
C ASN A 87 -3.00 -12.00 10.01
N ALA A 88 -3.89 -12.97 9.79
CA ALA A 88 -3.74 -14.01 8.78
C ALA A 88 -3.55 -13.46 7.34
N ALA A 89 -4.06 -12.26 7.05
CA ALA A 89 -3.89 -11.63 5.73
C ALA A 89 -2.43 -11.23 5.44
N LEU A 90 -1.59 -11.03 6.48
CA LEU A 90 -0.17 -10.74 6.31
C LEU A 90 0.69 -12.00 6.17
N LYS A 91 0.13 -13.18 6.44
CA LYS A 91 0.89 -14.43 6.51
C LYS A 91 1.66 -14.77 5.22
N PRO A 92 1.12 -14.57 4.00
CA PRO A 92 1.87 -14.79 2.77
C PRO A 92 3.14 -13.95 2.66
N ILE A 93 3.11 -12.72 3.21
CA ILE A 93 4.27 -11.81 3.25
C ILE A 93 5.24 -12.29 4.33
N THR A 94 4.76 -12.49 5.57
CA THR A 94 5.63 -12.81 6.71
C THR A 94 6.32 -14.17 6.57
N ASP A 95 5.63 -15.18 6.04
CA ASP A 95 6.21 -16.50 5.76
C ASP A 95 7.31 -16.43 4.68
N SER A 96 7.30 -15.39 3.85
CA SER A 96 8.25 -15.22 2.75
C SER A 96 9.50 -14.43 3.13
N LEU A 97 9.46 -13.66 4.22
CA LEU A 97 10.57 -12.83 4.71
C LEU A 97 11.91 -13.58 4.90
N PRO A 98 11.95 -14.85 5.35
CA PRO A 98 13.22 -15.58 5.44
C PRO A 98 13.97 -15.73 4.10
N GLY A 99 13.28 -15.55 2.97
CA GLY A 99 13.89 -15.55 1.64
C GLY A 99 14.44 -14.20 1.17
N VAL A 100 14.21 -13.11 1.91
CA VAL A 100 14.57 -11.73 1.50
C VAL A 100 15.26 -10.95 2.62
N VAL A 101 16.27 -11.55 3.25
CA VAL A 101 16.93 -11.00 4.45
C VAL A 101 17.99 -9.95 4.10
N ALA A 102 18.68 -10.10 2.97
CA ALA A 102 19.73 -9.17 2.54
C ALA A 102 19.15 -8.06 1.64
N PRO A 103 19.74 -6.86 1.61
CA PRO A 103 19.38 -5.83 0.63
C PRO A 103 19.42 -6.39 -0.80
N GLU A 104 18.55 -5.87 -1.66
CA GLU A 104 18.49 -6.23 -3.09
C GLU A 104 18.13 -7.69 -3.39
N THR A 105 17.63 -8.43 -2.38
CA THR A 105 17.07 -9.78 -2.60
C THR A 105 15.57 -9.70 -2.90
N GLU A 106 15.12 -10.56 -3.81
CA GLU A 106 13.72 -10.64 -4.23
C GLU A 106 13.21 -12.08 -4.16
N LYS A 107 11.90 -12.22 -3.97
CA LYS A 107 11.21 -13.49 -3.96
C LYS A 107 9.80 -13.31 -4.50
N GLU A 108 9.42 -14.12 -5.48
CA GLU A 108 8.03 -14.19 -5.93
C GLU A 108 7.14 -14.83 -4.87
N ILE A 109 6.02 -14.19 -4.59
CA ILE A 109 5.01 -14.68 -3.65
C ILE A 109 3.64 -14.68 -4.32
N GLY A 110 2.89 -15.77 -4.14
CA GLY A 110 1.51 -15.86 -4.58
C GLY A 110 0.58 -15.29 -3.52
N PHE A 111 -0.26 -14.33 -3.89
CA PHE A 111 -1.42 -13.95 -3.10
C PHE A 111 -2.63 -14.70 -3.66
N ASN A 112 -3.12 -15.69 -2.92
CA ASN A 112 -4.43 -16.27 -3.21
C ASN A 112 -5.48 -15.25 -2.77
N VAL A 113 -5.84 -14.35 -3.68
CA VAL A 113 -7.00 -13.48 -3.53
C VAL A 113 -8.17 -14.27 -4.09
N GLU A 114 -8.83 -15.07 -3.23
CA GLU A 114 -10.13 -15.67 -3.55
C GLU A 114 -11.22 -14.59 -3.62
#